data_AF-A0A0W0WLS5-F1
#
_entry.id   AF-A0A0W0WLS5-F1
#
_cell.length_a   1.000
_cell.length_b   1.000
_cell.length_c   1.000
_cell.angle_alpha   90.00
_cell.angle_beta   90.00
_cell.angle_gamma   90.00
#
_symmetry.space_group_name_H-M   'P 1'
#
loop_
_entity.id
_entity.type
_entity.pdbx_description
1 polymer ?
#
loop_
_entity_poly.entity_id
_entity_poly.type
_entity_poly.pdbx_seq_one_letter_code
_entity_poly.pdbx_strand_id
1 'polypeptide(L)'
;MSNETGTKAYKCLQAMLKGETLHRKKLGEMRIADNNDSLHSYASYLRNQRFIPIVSTKNADGTCDYFMLPKEIERFKNPILRPQQKEEMRAIVEFERQEKLVGEFVRFLSKLVEFPVLWNFWHDLPFRLDEIGIEINALLGREKH
;
A
#
# COMPACT_ATOMS: atom_id res chain seq x y z
N MET A 1 14.20 0.66 -9.64
CA MET A 1 13.20 1.59 -10.21
C MET A 1 13.90 2.45 -11.25
N SER A 2 13.34 2.62 -12.45
CA SER A 2 13.95 3.47 -13.47
C SER A 2 13.80 4.95 -13.11
N ASN A 3 14.74 5.78 -13.57
CA ASN A 3 14.74 7.23 -13.35
C ASN A 3 13.47 7.90 -13.94
N GLU A 4 12.90 7.27 -14.96
CA GLU A 4 11.70 7.71 -15.67
C GLU A 4 10.42 7.59 -14.82
N THR A 5 10.23 6.48 -14.09
CA THR A 5 9.08 6.29 -13.19
C THR A 5 9.06 7.35 -12.10
N GLY A 6 10.22 7.70 -11.53
CA GLY A 6 10.34 8.76 -10.54
C GLY A 6 9.93 10.12 -11.10
N THR A 7 10.31 10.41 -12.34
CA THR A 7 9.99 11.65 -13.05
C THR A 7 8.49 11.76 -13.34
N LYS A 8 7.88 10.70 -13.88
CA LYS A 8 6.42 10.65 -14.16
C LYS A 8 5.59 10.76 -12.88
N ALA A 9 5.98 10.05 -11.82
CA ALA A 9 5.34 10.16 -10.52
C ALA A 9 5.46 11.57 -9.91
N TYR A 10 6.60 12.25 -10.07
CA TYR A 10 6.73 13.63 -9.62
C TYR A 10 5.78 14.58 -10.37
N LYS A 11 5.60 14.40 -11.69
CA LYS A 11 4.60 15.16 -12.46
C LYS A 11 3.17 14.89 -11.98
N CYS A 12 2.82 13.63 -11.68
CA CYS A 12 1.54 13.29 -11.05
C CYS A 12 1.34 14.05 -9.73
N LEU A 13 2.37 14.09 -8.87
CA LEU A 13 2.31 14.82 -7.61
C LEU A 13 2.06 16.32 -7.84
N GLN A 14 2.77 16.95 -8.79
CA GLN A 14 2.59 18.36 -9.09
C GLN A 14 1.16 18.69 -9.53
N ALA A 15 0.55 17.85 -10.36
CA ALA A 15 -0.84 17.99 -10.78
C ALA A 15 -1.81 17.86 -9.60
N MET A 16 -1.64 16.83 -8.75
CA MET A 16 -2.48 16.66 -7.56
C MET A 16 -2.34 17.82 -6.56
N LEU A 17 -1.15 18.41 -6.41
CA LEU A 17 -0.93 19.58 -5.54
C LEU A 17 -1.58 20.88 -6.07
N LYS A 18 -2.00 20.89 -7.34
CA LYS A 18 -2.86 21.94 -7.91
C LYS A 18 -4.34 21.65 -7.71
N GLY A 19 -4.70 20.50 -7.12
CA GLY A 19 -6.08 20.05 -6.95
C GLY A 19 -6.62 19.27 -8.14
N GLU A 20 -5.77 18.85 -9.09
CA GLU A 20 -6.20 18.09 -10.25
C GLU A 20 -6.47 16.62 -9.88
N THR A 21 -7.52 16.05 -10.49
CA THR A 21 -7.81 14.61 -10.46
C THR A 21 -7.17 13.93 -11.67
N LEU A 22 -6.38 12.89 -11.42
CA LEU A 22 -5.66 12.15 -12.44
C LEU A 22 -6.46 10.93 -12.90
N HIS A 23 -6.66 10.84 -14.21
CA HIS A 23 -7.26 9.69 -14.87
C HIS A 23 -6.30 9.12 -15.91
N ARG A 24 -6.14 7.78 -15.98
CA ARG A 24 -5.16 7.11 -16.88
C ARG A 24 -5.29 7.49 -18.37
N LYS A 25 -6.52 7.78 -18.82
CA LYS A 25 -6.83 8.16 -20.22
C LYS A 25 -6.43 9.61 -20.55
N LYS A 26 -6.16 10.45 -19.54
CA LYS A 26 -5.86 11.88 -19.68
C LYS A 26 -4.38 12.22 -19.46
N LEU A 27 -3.53 11.23 -19.15
CA LEU A 27 -2.13 11.48 -18.80
C LEU A 27 -1.32 12.16 -19.90
N GLY A 28 -1.59 11.82 -21.16
CA GLY A 28 -0.94 12.43 -22.33
C GLY A 28 -1.38 13.88 -22.51
N GLU A 29 -2.66 14.18 -22.36
CA GLU A 29 -3.21 15.55 -22.39
C GLU A 29 -2.58 16.42 -21.30
N MET A 30 -2.37 15.84 -20.12
CA MET A 30 -1.74 16.50 -18.97
C MET A 30 -0.21 16.58 -19.07
N ARG A 31 0.41 16.03 -20.14
CA ARG A 31 1.87 15.97 -20.36
C ARG A 31 2.64 15.27 -19.23
N ILE A 32 1.97 14.35 -18.53
CA ILE A 32 2.53 13.59 -17.41
C ILE A 32 3.28 12.37 -17.94
N ALA A 33 2.59 11.56 -18.74
CA ALA A 33 3.05 10.30 -19.31
C ALA A 33 2.21 9.97 -20.55
N ASP A 34 2.51 8.86 -21.22
CA ASP A 34 1.66 8.39 -22.34
C ASP A 34 0.27 7.99 -21.85
N ASN A 35 -0.71 8.07 -22.74
CA ASN A 35 -2.06 7.62 -22.43
C ASN A 35 -2.06 6.12 -22.10
N ASN A 36 -2.81 5.73 -21.07
CA ASN A 36 -2.88 4.36 -20.52
C ASN A 36 -1.59 3.83 -19.88
N ASP A 37 -0.59 4.67 -19.66
CA ASP A 37 0.52 4.33 -18.79
C ASP A 37 0.01 3.99 -17.37
N SER A 38 0.78 3.22 -16.58
CA SER A 38 0.31 2.67 -15.31
C SER A 38 0.22 3.74 -14.22
N LEU A 39 -0.85 4.54 -14.25
CA LEU A 39 -1.16 5.55 -13.24
C LEU A 39 -1.18 4.96 -11.82
N HIS A 40 -1.68 3.71 -11.71
CA HIS A 40 -1.67 2.97 -10.46
C HIS A 40 -0.24 2.79 -9.92
N SER A 41 0.74 2.47 -10.78
CA SER A 41 2.14 2.33 -10.36
C SER A 41 2.69 3.66 -9.82
N TYR A 42 2.36 4.80 -10.45
CA TYR A 42 2.79 6.12 -10.00
C TYR A 42 2.16 6.51 -8.67
N ALA A 43 0.85 6.31 -8.52
CA ALA A 43 0.13 6.58 -7.28
C ALA A 43 0.62 5.67 -6.14
N SER A 44 0.81 4.37 -6.41
CA SER A 44 1.35 3.40 -5.46
C SER A 44 2.76 3.76 -5.00
N TYR A 45 3.64 4.20 -5.92
CA TYR A 45 4.98 4.68 -5.56
C TYR A 45 4.91 5.91 -4.63
N LEU A 46 4.14 6.93 -5.00
CA LEU A 46 4.01 8.15 -4.20
C LEU A 46 3.43 7.84 -2.80
N ARG A 47 2.41 7.01 -2.74
CA ARG A 47 1.76 6.63 -1.47
C ARG A 47 2.69 5.79 -0.60
N ASN A 48 3.19 4.68 -1.13
CA ASN A 48 3.84 3.65 -0.32
C ASN A 48 5.32 3.94 -0.05
N GLN A 49 6.00 4.71 -0.92
CA GLN A 49 7.43 5.02 -0.75
C GLN A 49 7.69 6.47 -0.37
N ARG A 50 6.79 7.39 -0.74
CA ARG A 50 6.92 8.81 -0.43
C ARG A 50 5.91 9.30 0.61
N PHE A 51 5.01 8.44 1.07
CA PHE A 51 4.02 8.72 2.10
C PHE A 51 3.15 9.94 1.76
N ILE A 52 2.78 10.04 0.48
CA ILE A 52 1.88 11.07 -0.02
C ILE A 52 0.42 10.62 0.18
N PRO A 53 -0.46 11.47 0.74
CA PRO A 53 -1.87 11.14 0.99
C PRO A 53 -2.69 11.18 -0.29
N ILE A 54 -2.60 10.12 -1.07
CA ILE A 54 -3.35 9.95 -2.32
C ILE A 54 -4.63 9.17 -2.03
N VAL A 55 -5.75 9.70 -2.51
CA VAL A 55 -7.04 9.03 -2.53
C VAL A 55 -7.27 8.46 -3.93
N SER A 56 -7.85 7.27 -3.99
CA SER A 56 -8.31 6.66 -5.23
C SER A 56 -9.81 6.39 -5.20
N THR A 57 -10.50 6.73 -6.28
CA THR A 57 -11.92 6.40 -6.47
C THR A 57 -12.10 5.54 -7.72
N LYS A 58 -12.84 4.44 -7.59
CA LYS A 58 -13.12 3.54 -8.72
C LYS A 58 -14.27 4.11 -9.56
N ASN A 59 -14.05 4.21 -10.86
CA ASN A 59 -15.03 4.66 -11.84
C ASN A 59 -15.90 3.50 -12.33
N ALA A 60 -17.05 3.84 -12.93
CA ALA A 60 -17.99 2.86 -13.48
C ALA A 60 -17.37 1.99 -14.59
N ASP A 61 -16.37 2.51 -15.31
CA ASP A 61 -15.64 1.80 -16.36
C ASP A 61 -14.51 0.88 -15.82
N GLY A 62 -14.44 0.70 -14.50
CA GLY A 62 -13.45 -0.13 -13.82
C GLY A 62 -12.06 0.51 -13.69
N THR A 63 -11.86 1.72 -14.22
CA THR A 63 -10.64 2.49 -13.99
C THR A 63 -10.66 3.21 -12.65
N CYS A 64 -9.55 3.82 -12.25
CA CYS A 64 -9.47 4.60 -11.02
C CYS A 64 -9.02 6.04 -11.31
N ASP A 65 -9.66 6.98 -10.63
CA ASP A 65 -9.21 8.35 -10.46
C ASP A 65 -8.33 8.45 -9.23
N TYR A 66 -7.30 9.29 -9.31
CA TYR A 66 -6.36 9.54 -8.20
C TYR A 66 -6.27 11.04 -7.93
N PHE A 67 -6.40 11.45 -6.67
CA PHE A 67 -6.38 12.85 -6.28
C PHE A 67 -5.89 13.02 -4.83
N MET A 68 -5.67 14.27 -4.44
CA MET A 68 -5.36 14.64 -3.05
C MET A 68 -6.48 15.51 -2.52
N LEU A 69 -6.92 15.28 -1.28
CA LEU A 69 -7.95 16.11 -0.66
C LEU A 69 -7.41 17.55 -0.43
N PRO A 70 -8.26 18.59 -0.56
CA PRO A 70 -7.83 19.98 -0.37
C PRO A 70 -7.07 20.23 0.94
N LYS A 71 -7.58 19.68 2.06
CA LYS A 71 -6.91 19.76 3.37
C LYS A 71 -5.50 19.14 3.36
N GLU A 72 -5.30 18.06 2.62
CA GLU A 72 -4.00 17.38 2.56
C GLU A 72 -3.03 18.14 1.65
N ILE A 73 -3.52 18.83 0.62
CA ILE A 73 -2.72 19.76 -0.19
C ILE A 73 -2.23 20.92 0.66
N GLU A 74 -3.10 21.51 1.49
CA GLU A 74 -2.75 22.59 2.42
C GLU A 74 -1.70 22.15 3.44
N ARG A 75 -1.91 20.99 4.08
CA ARG A 75 -0.94 20.39 5.00
C ARG A 75 0.40 20.12 4.33
N PHE A 76 0.40 19.63 3.09
CA PHE A 76 1.63 19.35 2.35
C PHE A 76 2.44 20.62 2.04
N LYS A 77 1.75 21.73 1.75
CA LYS A 77 2.38 23.03 1.48
C LYS A 77 2.87 23.72 2.75
N ASN A 78 2.33 23.38 3.91
CA ASN A 78 2.73 23.94 5.20
C ASN A 78 3.98 23.20 5.77
N PRO A 79 5.13 23.88 5.96
CA PRO A 79 6.35 23.26 6.47
C PRO A 79 6.23 22.62 7.87
N ILE A 80 5.31 23.12 8.70
CA ILE A 80 5.08 22.64 10.07
C ILE A 80 4.21 21.38 10.05
N LEU A 81 3.19 21.34 9.19
CA LEU A 81 2.21 20.25 9.14
C LEU A 81 2.66 19.09 8.24
N ARG A 82 3.52 19.36 7.25
CA ARG A 82 4.00 18.34 6.29
C ARG A 82 4.74 17.17 6.95
N PRO A 83 5.64 17.37 7.94
CA PRO A 83 6.28 16.27 8.65
C PRO A 83 5.25 15.38 9.37
N GLN A 84 4.27 15.99 10.03
CA GLN A 84 3.20 15.27 10.73
C GLN A 84 2.37 14.43 9.75
N GLN A 85 1.92 15.03 8.64
CA GLN A 85 1.19 14.33 7.58
C GLN A 85 1.97 13.12 7.04
N LYS A 86 3.29 13.27 6.86
CA LYS A 86 4.15 12.19 6.37
C LYS A 86 4.23 11.03 7.36
N GLU A 87 4.29 11.31 8.66
CA GLU A 87 4.34 10.28 9.70
C GLU A 87 3.01 9.53 9.82
N GLU A 88 1.90 10.26 9.80
CA GLU A 88 0.55 9.66 9.76
C GLU A 88 0.40 8.73 8.54
N MET A 89 0.83 9.20 7.36
CA MET A 89 0.78 8.38 6.15
C MET A 89 1.71 7.16 6.20
N ARG A 90 2.87 7.26 6.85
CA ARG A 90 3.74 6.10 7.07
C ARG A 90 3.05 5.07 7.95
N ALA A 91 2.45 5.49 9.06
CA ALA A 91 1.73 4.59 9.96
C ALA A 91 0.57 3.88 9.25
N ILE A 92 -0.21 4.59 8.44
CA ILE A 92 -1.30 4.02 7.64
C ILE A 92 -0.77 2.97 6.66
N VAL A 93 0.28 3.29 5.90
CA VAL A 93 0.85 2.36 4.91
C VAL A 93 1.42 1.10 5.58
N GLU A 94 2.07 1.25 6.73
CA GLU A 94 2.63 0.11 7.45
C GLU A 94 1.53 -0.77 8.05
N PHE A 95 0.49 -0.17 8.62
CA PHE A 95 -0.67 -0.90 9.12
C PHE A 95 -1.34 -1.73 8.02
N GLU A 96 -1.61 -1.14 6.85
CA GLU A 96 -2.21 -1.87 5.72
C GLU A 96 -1.30 -2.99 5.19
N ARG A 97 0.02 -2.79 5.22
CA ARG A 97 0.98 -3.84 4.86
C ARG A 97 0.89 -5.01 5.84
N GLN A 98 0.82 -4.73 7.13
CA GLN A 98 0.68 -5.75 8.17
C GLN A 98 -0.63 -6.50 8.03
N GLU A 99 -1.76 -5.81 7.87
CA GLU A 99 -3.06 -6.44 7.64
C GLU A 99 -3.04 -7.37 6.41
N LYS A 100 -2.42 -6.92 5.32
CA LYS A 100 -2.28 -7.76 4.12
C LYS A 100 -1.47 -9.03 4.40
N LEU A 101 -0.34 -8.92 5.11
CA LEU A 101 0.50 -10.07 5.45
C LEU A 101 -0.24 -11.05 6.36
N VAL A 102 -0.97 -10.55 7.35
CA VAL A 102 -1.83 -11.38 8.21
C VAL A 102 -2.89 -12.11 7.37
N GLY A 103 -3.56 -11.40 6.46
CA GLY A 103 -4.56 -12.01 5.58
C GLY A 103 -3.99 -13.08 4.65
N GLU A 104 -2.79 -12.86 4.10
CA GLU A 104 -2.07 -13.86 3.29
C GLU A 104 -1.66 -15.07 4.11
N PHE A 105 -1.18 -14.86 5.35
CA PHE A 105 -0.81 -15.93 6.27
C PHE A 105 -2.02 -16.79 6.67
N VAL A 106 -3.15 -16.17 7.01
CA VAL A 106 -4.39 -16.90 7.32
C VAL A 106 -4.85 -17.73 6.13
N ARG A 107 -4.84 -17.16 4.92
CA ARG A 107 -5.19 -17.90 3.69
C ARG A 107 -4.27 -19.09 3.45
N PHE A 108 -2.98 -18.92 3.72
CA PHE A 108 -2.00 -20.00 3.62
C PHE A 108 -2.31 -21.13 4.61
N LEU A 109 -2.58 -20.81 5.88
CA LEU A 109 -2.98 -21.80 6.89
C LEU A 109 -4.26 -22.55 6.49
N SER A 110 -5.27 -21.85 5.97
CA SER A 110 -6.51 -22.50 5.50
C SER A 110 -6.22 -23.53 4.40
N LYS A 111 -5.36 -23.19 3.43
CA LYS A 111 -4.95 -24.13 2.38
C LYS A 111 -4.17 -25.31 2.93
N LEU A 112 -3.27 -25.11 3.90
CA LEU A 112 -2.52 -26.22 4.49
C LEU A 112 -3.44 -27.29 5.10
N VAL A 113 -4.54 -26.87 5.74
CA VAL A 113 -5.54 -27.78 6.30
C VAL A 113 -6.28 -28.57 5.22
N GLU A 114 -6.50 -27.98 4.04
CA GLU A 114 -7.18 -28.63 2.91
C GLU A 114 -6.31 -29.67 2.18
N PHE A 115 -4.99 -29.69 2.41
CA PHE A 115 -4.06 -30.60 1.75
C PHE A 115 -3.25 -31.43 2.77
N PRO A 116 -3.71 -32.64 3.14
CA PRO A 116 -3.07 -33.49 4.16
C PRO A 116 -1.59 -33.83 3.87
N VAL A 117 -1.20 -33.86 2.59
CA VAL A 117 0.20 -34.08 2.18
C VAL A 117 1.10 -32.90 2.56
N LEU A 118 0.61 -31.67 2.43
CA LEU A 118 1.34 -30.47 2.86
C LEU A 118 1.38 -30.37 4.37
N TRP A 119 0.33 -30.81 5.07
CA TRP A 119 0.30 -30.89 6.53
C TRP A 119 1.35 -31.86 7.11
N ASN A 120 1.51 -33.04 6.49
CA ASN A 120 2.54 -34.00 6.91
C ASN A 120 3.96 -33.48 6.63
N PHE A 121 4.20 -32.90 5.45
CA PHE A 121 5.47 -32.22 5.15
C PHE A 121 5.76 -31.06 6.11
N TRP A 122 4.72 -30.34 6.54
CA TRP A 122 4.80 -29.23 7.49
C TRP A 122 5.17 -29.68 8.91
N HIS A 123 4.73 -30.87 9.33
CA HIS A 123 5.14 -31.50 10.59
C HIS A 123 6.58 -32.05 10.56
N ASP A 124 7.09 -32.40 9.38
CA ASP A 124 8.45 -32.91 9.19
C ASP A 124 9.51 -31.80 9.05
N LEU A 125 9.10 -30.51 9.04
CA LEU A 125 10.03 -29.38 9.00
C LEU A 125 10.80 -29.27 10.34
N PRO A 126 12.12 -29.01 10.31
CA PRO A 126 12.99 -29.07 11.50
C PRO A 126 12.80 -27.92 12.50
N PHE A 127 11.83 -27.04 12.30
CA PHE A 127 11.48 -25.96 13.23
C PHE A 127 10.17 -26.29 13.95
N ARG A 128 10.22 -26.40 15.28
CA ARG A 128 9.07 -26.78 16.10
C ARG A 128 8.11 -25.59 16.21
N LEU A 129 6.99 -25.67 15.50
CA LEU A 129 5.94 -24.64 15.53
C LEU A 129 5.36 -24.42 16.92
N ASP A 130 5.50 -25.37 17.82
CA ASP A 130 5.20 -25.25 19.25
C ASP A 130 5.89 -24.01 19.84
N GLU A 131 7.14 -23.78 19.44
CA GLU A 131 7.97 -22.65 19.88
C GLU A 131 7.47 -21.34 19.26
N ILE A 132 7.15 -21.34 17.96
CA ILE A 132 6.60 -20.17 17.25
C ILE A 132 5.21 -19.81 17.78
N GLY A 133 4.38 -20.81 18.11
CA GLY A 133 3.05 -20.62 18.68
C GLY A 133 3.10 -20.06 20.10
N ILE A 134 4.09 -20.47 20.91
CA ILE A 134 4.36 -19.87 22.22
C ILE A 134 4.78 -18.40 22.05
N GLU A 135 5.67 -18.12 21.11
CA GLU A 135 6.23 -16.78 20.87
C GLU A 135 5.17 -15.81 20.32
N ILE A 136 4.31 -16.28 19.40
CA ILE A 136 3.17 -15.50 18.89
C ILE A 136 2.14 -15.24 20.00
N ASN A 137 1.83 -16.22 20.85
CA ASN A 137 0.89 -16.01 21.96
C ASN A 137 1.46 -15.06 23.02
N ALA A 138 2.77 -15.12 23.28
CA ALA A 138 3.48 -14.18 24.14
C ALA A 138 3.47 -12.76 23.57
N LEU A 139 3.69 -12.60 22.25
CA LEU A 139 3.61 -11.31 21.55
C LEU A 139 2.18 -10.74 21.50
N LEU A 140 1.16 -11.59 21.45
CA LEU A 140 -0.25 -11.21 21.43
C LEU A 140 -0.86 -11.04 22.83
N GLY A 141 -0.07 -11.19 23.91
CA GLY A 141 -0.53 -11.04 25.29
C GLY A 141 -1.61 -12.04 25.72
N ARG A 142 -1.72 -13.18 25.03
CA ARG A 142 -2.64 -14.26 25.41
C ARG A 142 -1.86 -15.34 26.13
N GLU A 143 -1.64 -15.15 27.42
CA GLU A 143 -1.28 -16.27 28.29
C GLU A 143 -2.43 -17.28 28.27
N LYS A 144 -2.15 -18.50 27.82
CA LYS A 144 -3.11 -19.60 27.86
C LYS A 144 -3.29 -20.02 29.33
N HIS A 145 -4.52 -19.90 29.83
CA HIS A 145 -5.00 -20.66 30.99
C HIS A 145 -5.20 -22.13 30.61
#